data_AF-A0A7S0AXA5-F1
#
_entry.id   AF-A0A7S0AXA5-F1
#
_cell.length_a   1.000
_cell.length_b   1.000
_cell.length_c   1.000
_cell.angle_alpha   90.00
_cell.angle_beta   90.00
_cell.angle_gamma   90.00
#
_symmetry.space_group_name_H-M   'P 1'
#
loop_
_entity.id
_entity.type
_entity.pdbx_description
1 polymer ?
#
loop_
_entity_poly.entity_id
_entity_poly.type
_entity_poly.pdbx_seq_one_letter_code
_entity_poly.pdbx_strand_id
1 'polypeptide(L)'
;GIDANGMRGRCMSEAPRDGTCMVETFEGPVLSVPMSKLRAFRPPEPEDGGFDVAWPEGEWEYSAFSASIVESLGRKGYCVVQLFGFGKGFQAEATAHANNRADFRVLEDELQAAYLGE
;
A
#
# COMPACT_ATOMS: atom_id res chain seq x y z
N GLY A 1 -22.32 -11.04 1.44
CA GLY A 1 -21.50 -10.07 2.20
C GLY A 1 -20.04 -10.37 1.93
N ILE A 2 -19.17 -9.37 2.01
CA ILE A 2 -17.71 -9.57 1.93
C ILE A 2 -17.25 -10.17 3.27
N ASP A 3 -16.46 -11.24 3.25
CA ASP A 3 -15.75 -11.71 4.43
C ASP A 3 -14.47 -10.87 4.59
N ALA A 4 -14.43 -10.04 5.63
CA ALA A 4 -13.34 -9.11 5.87
C ALA A 4 -12.26 -9.67 6.81
N ASN A 5 -12.41 -10.92 7.28
CA ASN A 5 -11.47 -11.49 8.23
C ASN A 5 -10.09 -11.66 7.58
N GLY A 6 -9.09 -11.06 8.21
CA GLY A 6 -7.70 -11.10 7.73
C GLY A 6 -7.33 -10.01 6.71
N MET A 7 -8.31 -9.23 6.23
CA MET A 7 -8.03 -8.05 5.42
C MET A 7 -7.31 -6.98 6.24
N ARG A 8 -6.50 -6.15 5.58
CA ARG A 8 -5.65 -5.12 6.19
C ARG A 8 -5.89 -3.79 5.51
N GLY A 9 -5.68 -2.69 6.22
CA GLY A 9 -6.00 -1.38 5.69
C GLY A 9 -5.73 -0.25 6.67
N ARG A 10 -6.25 0.93 6.34
CA ARG A 10 -6.18 2.14 7.17
C ARG A 10 -7.54 2.42 7.79
N CYS A 11 -7.53 2.81 9.07
CA CYS A 11 -8.69 3.44 9.71
C CYS A 11 -8.76 4.91 9.27
N MET A 12 -9.78 5.27 8.49
CA MET A 12 -9.95 6.62 7.94
C MET A 12 -10.68 7.54 8.93
N SER A 13 -11.74 7.02 9.54
CA SER A 13 -12.51 7.75 10.53
C SER A 13 -13.07 6.82 11.59
N GLU A 14 -12.98 7.27 12.84
CA GLU A 14 -13.64 6.64 13.98
C GLU A 14 -15.01 7.28 14.18
N ALA A 15 -16.02 6.47 14.49
CA ALA A 15 -17.35 6.92 14.88
C ALA A 15 -17.58 6.50 16.36
N PRO A 16 -17.14 7.32 17.34
CA PRO A 16 -17.15 6.92 18.76
C PRO A 16 -18.54 6.59 19.30
N ARG A 17 -19.60 7.18 18.72
CA ARG A 17 -20.99 6.93 19.11
C ARG A 17 -21.45 5.51 18.77
N ASP A 18 -20.98 4.99 17.65
CA ASP A 18 -21.37 3.67 17.13
C ASP A 18 -20.33 2.60 17.47
N GLY A 19 -19.17 2.99 18.00
CA GLY A 19 -18.07 2.09 18.36
C GLY A 19 -17.42 1.43 17.14
N THR A 20 -17.51 2.07 15.97
CA THR A 20 -16.97 1.55 14.70
C THR A 20 -15.89 2.46 14.14
N CYS A 21 -15.08 1.91 13.24
CA CYS A 21 -14.19 2.65 12.38
C CYS A 21 -14.46 2.29 10.91
N MET A 22 -14.39 3.30 10.04
CA MET A 22 -14.37 3.11 8.59
C MET A 22 -12.96 2.72 8.15
N VAL A 23 -12.80 1.49 7.66
CA VAL A 23 -11.53 0.93 7.20
C VAL A 23 -11.51 0.86 5.69
N GLU A 24 -10.56 1.55 5.06
CA GLU A 24 -10.19 1.31 3.67
C GLU A 24 -9.18 0.17 3.63
N THR A 25 -9.56 -0.96 3.04
CA THR A 25 -8.66 -2.12 2.90
C THR A 25 -7.70 -1.92 1.73
N PHE A 26 -6.50 -2.51 1.80
CA PHE A 26 -5.51 -2.42 0.72
C PHE A 26 -6.04 -3.00 -0.60
N GLU A 27 -6.94 -3.98 -0.51
CA GLU A 27 -7.63 -4.59 -1.64
C GLU A 27 -8.72 -3.68 -2.25
N GLY A 28 -9.08 -2.57 -1.59
CA GLY A 28 -10.00 -1.55 -2.08
C GLY A 28 -11.34 -1.40 -1.35
N PRO A 29 -12.00 -2.46 -0.86
CA PRO A 29 -13.25 -2.30 -0.11
C PRO A 29 -13.13 -1.38 1.10
N VAL A 30 -14.13 -0.50 1.28
CA VAL A 30 -14.31 0.32 2.47
C VAL A 30 -15.39 -0.28 3.35
N LEU A 31 -15.08 -0.53 4.62
CA LEU A 31 -15.94 -1.27 5.54
C LEU A 31 -16.10 -0.53 6.87
N SER A 32 -17.31 -0.52 7.43
CA SER A 32 -17.55 -0.10 8.81
C SER A 32 -17.35 -1.30 9.74
N VAL A 33 -16.32 -1.25 10.58
CA VAL A 33 -15.90 -2.38 11.42
C VAL A 33 -15.96 -1.97 12.90
N PRO A 34 -16.55 -2.78 13.80
CA PRO A 34 -16.49 -2.52 15.23
C PRO A 34 -15.04 -2.44 15.71
N MET A 35 -14.71 -1.42 16.51
CA MET A 35 -13.36 -1.22 17.02
C MET A 35 -12.83 -2.43 17.79
N SER A 36 -13.72 -3.15 18.51
CA SER A 36 -13.39 -4.39 19.23
C SER A 36 -12.97 -5.56 18.33
N LYS A 37 -13.15 -5.44 17.01
CA LYS A 37 -12.78 -6.43 16.00
C LYS A 37 -11.55 -6.00 15.20
N LEU A 38 -11.02 -4.80 15.46
CA LEU A 38 -9.79 -4.31 14.86
C LEU A 38 -8.57 -4.68 15.71
N ARG A 39 -7.44 -4.85 15.03
CA ARG A 39 -6.13 -5.04 15.65
C ARG A 39 -5.13 -4.18 14.92
N ALA A 40 -4.23 -3.53 15.66
CA ALA A 40 -3.10 -2.82 15.07
C ALA A 40 -2.31 -3.78 14.17
N PHE A 41 -2.11 -3.37 12.93
CA PHE A 41 -1.30 -4.09 11.97
C PHE A 41 0.08 -3.44 11.88
N ARG A 42 1.13 -4.25 11.96
CA ARG A 42 2.49 -3.85 11.62
C ARG A 42 2.89 -4.61 10.36
N PRO A 43 3.22 -3.92 9.27
CA PRO A 43 3.71 -4.61 8.08
C PRO A 43 5.03 -5.32 8.41
N PRO A 44 5.28 -6.50 7.80
CA PRO A 44 6.64 -7.04 7.71
C PRO A 44 7.58 -6.04 7.03
N GLU A 45 8.88 -6.29 7.11
CA GLU A 45 9.83 -5.53 6.30
C GLU A 45 9.59 -5.81 4.79
N PRO A 46 9.93 -4.88 3.90
CA PRO A 46 9.80 -5.09 2.45
C PRO A 46 10.43 -6.39 1.95
N GLU A 47 11.59 -6.76 2.50
CA GLU A 47 12.33 -7.98 2.18
C GLU A 47 11.54 -9.26 2.49
N ASP A 48 10.61 -9.20 3.45
CA ASP A 48 9.71 -10.29 3.84
C ASP A 48 8.32 -10.18 3.16
N GLY A 49 8.21 -9.40 2.09
CA GLY A 49 6.96 -9.16 1.35
C GLY A 49 6.03 -8.14 2.02
N GLY A 50 6.55 -7.30 2.91
CA GLY A 50 5.85 -6.17 3.51
C GLY A 50 6.05 -4.86 2.75
N PHE A 51 5.99 -3.74 3.48
CA PHE A 51 6.14 -2.39 2.94
C PHE A 51 6.64 -1.44 4.02
N ASP A 52 7.28 -0.34 3.62
CA ASP A 52 7.78 0.67 4.55
C ASP A 52 6.67 1.67 4.94
N VAL A 53 5.85 2.07 3.97
CA VAL A 53 4.79 3.06 4.19
C VAL A 53 3.57 2.77 3.31
N ALA A 54 2.36 3.10 3.80
CA ALA A 54 1.14 3.06 2.99
C ALA A 54 0.85 4.44 2.38
N TRP A 55 0.27 4.46 1.19
CA TRP A 55 -0.09 5.70 0.49
C TRP A 55 -1.04 6.56 1.35
N PRO A 56 -0.80 7.88 1.48
CA PRO A 56 -1.58 8.74 2.37
C PRO A 56 -3.01 8.94 1.87
N GLU A 57 -3.94 9.22 2.78
CA GLU A 57 -5.36 9.41 2.43
C GLU A 57 -5.60 10.79 1.79
N GLY A 58 -4.89 11.80 2.30
CA GLY A 58 -5.12 13.18 1.93
C GLY A 58 -3.93 14.08 2.22
N GLU A 59 -4.07 15.35 1.83
CA GLU A 59 -2.94 16.27 1.74
C GLU A 59 -2.21 16.52 3.06
N TRP A 60 -2.95 16.41 4.16
CA TRP A 60 -2.47 16.64 5.52
C TRP A 60 -1.44 15.59 5.96
N GLU A 61 -1.51 14.38 5.38
CA GLU A 61 -0.61 13.27 5.69
C GLU A 61 0.65 13.28 4.83
N TYR A 62 0.69 14.08 3.75
CA TYR A 62 1.84 14.09 2.82
C TYR A 62 3.15 14.44 3.51
N SER A 63 3.15 15.36 4.48
CA SER A 63 4.39 15.73 5.15
C SER A 63 5.01 14.56 5.92
N ALA A 64 4.21 13.81 6.68
CA ALA A 64 4.66 12.63 7.41
C ALA A 64 5.04 11.51 6.44
N PHE A 65 4.23 11.28 5.41
CA PHE A 65 4.50 10.30 4.36
C PHE A 65 5.82 10.57 3.64
N SER A 66 6.06 11.80 3.19
CA SER A 66 7.30 12.20 2.52
C SER A 66 8.52 12.06 3.43
N ALA A 67 8.39 12.38 4.72
CA ALA A 67 9.47 12.17 5.69
C ALA A 67 9.84 10.68 5.78
N SER A 68 8.84 9.78 5.88
CA SER A 68 9.07 8.33 5.90
C SER A 68 9.72 7.79 4.63
N ILE A 69 9.37 8.34 3.46
CA ILE A 69 10.03 8.01 2.20
C ILE A 69 11.50 8.43 2.23
N VAL A 70 11.78 9.69 2.59
CA VAL A 70 13.16 10.22 2.63
C VAL A 70 14.02 9.42 3.60
N GLU A 71 13.47 9.06 4.76
CA GLU A 71 14.15 8.22 5.74
C GLU A 71 14.45 6.82 5.18
N SER A 72 13.48 6.18 4.53
CA SER A 72 13.65 4.84 3.96
C SER A 72 14.70 4.84 2.84
N LEU A 73 14.63 5.83 1.94
CA LEU A 73 15.61 6.03 0.88
C LEU A 73 17.01 6.29 1.45
N GLY A 74 17.13 7.13 2.49
CA GLY A 74 18.41 7.44 3.11
C GLY A 74 19.05 6.24 3.82
N ARG A 75 18.24 5.36 4.41
CA ARG A 75 18.71 4.20 5.18
C ARG A 75 18.97 2.96 4.32
N LYS A 76 18.08 2.66 3.39
CA LYS A 76 18.06 1.41 2.61
C LYS A 76 18.42 1.61 1.14
N GLY A 77 18.35 2.84 0.63
CA GLY A 77 18.49 3.14 -0.81
C GLY A 77 17.20 2.95 -1.61
N TYR A 78 16.11 2.46 -0.99
CA TYR A 78 14.81 2.22 -1.61
C TYR A 78 13.67 2.40 -0.59
N CYS A 79 12.43 2.47 -1.07
CA CYS A 79 11.21 2.55 -0.25
C CYS A 79 10.07 1.82 -0.95
N VAL A 80 9.44 0.86 -0.27
CA VAL A 80 8.26 0.15 -0.79
C VAL A 80 6.99 0.78 -0.24
N VAL A 81 6.11 1.18 -1.16
CA VAL A 81 4.85 1.87 -0.84
C VAL A 81 3.66 0.97 -1.10
N GLN A 82 2.85 0.71 -0.09
CA GLN A 82 1.57 0.01 -0.23
C GLN A 82 0.48 0.97 -0.71
N LEU A 83 -0.07 0.71 -1.89
CA LEU A 83 -1.18 1.47 -2.47
C LEU A 83 -2.53 0.81 -2.11
N PHE A 84 -3.61 1.56 -2.27
CA PHE A 84 -4.98 1.09 -2.03
C PHE A 84 -5.73 0.92 -3.35
N GLY A 85 -6.71 0.02 -3.38
CA GLY A 85 -7.70 -0.03 -4.48
C GLY A 85 -7.27 -0.82 -5.71
N PHE A 86 -6.13 -1.50 -5.68
CA PHE A 86 -5.69 -2.34 -6.80
C PHE A 86 -6.12 -3.78 -6.59
N GLY A 87 -7.36 -4.08 -6.98
CA GLY A 87 -7.79 -5.46 -7.20
C GLY A 87 -6.94 -6.14 -8.29
N LYS A 88 -6.96 -7.47 -8.35
CA LYS A 88 -6.15 -8.29 -9.29
C LYS A 88 -6.24 -7.87 -10.77
N GLY A 89 -7.29 -7.15 -11.18
CA GLY A 89 -7.43 -6.62 -12.54
C GLY A 89 -6.60 -5.37 -12.85
N PHE A 90 -6.32 -4.54 -11.84
CA PHE A 90 -5.65 -3.25 -12.05
C PHE A 90 -4.18 -3.43 -12.43
N GLN A 91 -3.49 -4.43 -11.89
CA GLN A 91 -2.11 -4.73 -12.29
C GLN A 91 -2.00 -5.09 -13.77
N ALA A 92 -2.93 -5.88 -14.30
CA ALA A 92 -2.92 -6.28 -15.71
C ALA A 92 -3.16 -5.06 -16.62
N GLU A 93 -4.10 -4.20 -16.24
CA GLU A 93 -4.43 -2.97 -16.97
C GLU A 93 -3.29 -1.94 -16.89
N ALA A 94 -2.70 -1.73 -15.72
CA ALA A 94 -1.53 -0.86 -15.53
C ALA A 94 -0.32 -1.35 -16.32
N THR A 95 -0.06 -2.66 -16.32
CA THR A 95 1.01 -3.28 -17.12
C THR A 95 0.75 -3.10 -18.61
N ALA A 96 -0.49 -3.32 -19.08
CA ALA A 96 -0.86 -3.10 -20.47
C ALA A 96 -0.69 -1.62 -20.87
N HIS A 97 -1.10 -0.69 -20.02
CA HIS A 97 -0.90 0.74 -20.24
C HIS A 97 0.58 1.14 -20.29
N ALA A 98 1.39 0.62 -19.37
CA ALA A 98 2.83 0.89 -19.34
C ALA A 98 3.54 0.33 -20.57
N ASN A 99 3.21 -0.89 -21.00
CA ASN A 99 3.78 -1.49 -22.22
C ASN A 99 3.40 -0.76 -23.50
N ASN A 100 2.29 -0.02 -23.50
CA ASN A 100 1.85 0.80 -24.63
C ASN A 100 2.47 2.21 -24.65
N ARG A 101 3.27 2.57 -23.65
CA ARG A 101 3.97 3.87 -23.61
C ARG A 101 5.30 3.78 -24.34
N ALA A 102 5.47 4.62 -25.37
CA ALA A 102 6.71 4.70 -26.14
C ALA A 102 7.92 5.18 -25.32
N ASP A 103 7.68 5.88 -24.20
CA ASP A 103 8.68 6.43 -23.29
C ASP A 103 8.93 5.56 -22.06
N PHE A 104 8.25 4.42 -21.93
CA PHE A 104 8.45 3.47 -20.84
C PHE A 104 9.19 2.23 -21.36
N ARG A 105 10.25 1.84 -20.66
CA ARG A 105 10.94 0.57 -20.90
C ARG A 105 10.95 -0.22 -19.61
N VAL A 106 10.46 -1.44 -19.67
CA VAL A 106 10.65 -2.42 -18.60
C VAL A 106 12.17 -2.64 -18.45
N LEU A 107 12.64 -2.76 -17.21
CA LEU A 107 14.03 -3.13 -16.95
C LEU A 107 14.29 -4.49 -17.61
N GLU A 108 15.38 -4.62 -18.36
CA GLU A 108 15.78 -5.92 -18.89
C GLU A 108 16.06 -6.89 -17.73
N ASP A 109 15.79 -8.18 -17.91
CA ASP A 109 15.87 -9.19 -16.83
C ASP A 109 17.23 -9.16 -16.11
N GLU A 110 18.32 -8.93 -16.85
CA GLU A 110 19.68 -8.79 -16.31
C GLU A 110 19.82 -7.55 -15.41
N LEU A 111 19.19 -6.44 -15.80
CA LEU A 111 19.21 -5.19 -15.04
C LEU A 111 18.27 -5.26 -13.84
N GLN A 112 17.14 -5.97 -13.98
CA GLN A 112 16.22 -6.24 -12.89
C GLN A 112 16.87 -7.12 -11.80
N ALA A 113 17.58 -8.19 -12.18
CA ALA A 113 18.31 -9.04 -11.24
C ALA A 113 19.42 -8.25 -10.51
N ALA A 114 20.19 -7.45 -11.25
CA ALA A 114 21.22 -6.59 -10.66
C ALA A 114 20.67 -5.50 -9.73
N TYR A 115 19.46 -4.99 -10.01
CA TYR A 115 18.82 -3.93 -9.24
C TYR A 115 18.06 -4.46 -8.01
N LEU A 116 17.45 -5.65 -8.12
CA LEU A 116 16.70 -6.31 -7.03
C LEU A 116 17.57 -7.25 -6.18
N GLY A 117 18.81 -7.51 -6.59
CA GLY A 117 19.81 -8.22 -5.78
C GLY A 117 19.57 -9.73 -5.65
N GLU A 118 19.09 -10.37 -6.72
CA GLU A 118 18.99 -11.85 -6.78
C GLU A 118 20.34 -12.54 -7.04
#